data_AF-A0A9J6E626-F1
#
_entry.id   AF-A0A9J6E626-F1
#
_cell.length_a   1.000
_cell.length_b   1.000
_cell.length_c   1.000
_cell.angle_alpha   90.00
_cell.angle_beta   90.00
_cell.angle_gamma   90.00
#
_symmetry.space_group_name_H-M   'P 1'
#
loop_
_entity.id
_entity.type
_entity.pdbx_description
1 polymer ?
#
loop_
_entity_poly.entity_id
_entity_poly.type
_entity_poly.pdbx_seq_one_letter_code
_entity_poly.pdbx_strand_id
1 'polypeptide(L)'
;MVSTKAIAPRSSSYHCGCDRQVSTSADRVVAQYRGTMEEMRQPLDVVRDDQQSTEHESVFRANLADENAVNECMETYSVRTNTSWIVWRVQSVGKVWTCSKATPLADYACTDGATKSVVSWHAPSQTIVQHYHNLHDGMAAEAPLECPSQMCDNHSYGAHTMMAFHKIWHCQHHTKNKKSGPRNAKCMAKVDVKIKVVTFDTKRRDKYLQREVPLSAMIRIDHRHSHSTDSSDALRLLRSTRSTRQTFLRYFSEGMTPSEARRLHESKLSMEDGGPAKLANAALNPPQRTVYHWHSVWREACFDGTHIDPVLKLEEKVSLYAAQGTNISVTRGGSSACWAVVVVTPIMRRAHNLDLAREIVFVDSTASCDTTKCTVTVELTVTKAGAVPLAVLIHKEQSTDGYLAAFKLLKEAHPLCFGGQPVIKKVGTKL
;
A
#
# COMPACT_ATOMS: atom_id res chain seq x y z
N MET A 1 -25.41 -19.80 59.55
CA MET A 1 -25.00 -18.86 60.61
C MET A 1 -23.77 -18.11 60.12
N VAL A 2 -23.96 -16.81 59.88
CA VAL A 2 -23.02 -15.67 60.07
C VAL A 2 -21.69 -15.71 59.29
N SER A 3 -21.23 -14.68 58.58
CA SER A 3 -21.79 -13.43 58.03
C SER A 3 -20.69 -12.85 57.12
N THR A 4 -21.05 -12.49 55.89
CA THR A 4 -20.25 -11.68 54.98
C THR A 4 -20.26 -10.21 55.43
N LYS A 5 -19.10 -9.56 55.43
CA LYS A 5 -19.00 -8.09 55.51
C LYS A 5 -18.26 -7.57 54.29
N ALA A 6 -19.03 -6.89 53.44
CA ALA A 6 -18.55 -6.04 52.37
C ALA A 6 -17.96 -4.74 52.94
N ILE A 7 -16.89 -4.24 52.31
CA ILE A 7 -16.37 -2.89 52.53
C ILE A 7 -16.35 -2.19 51.17
N ALA A 8 -17.18 -1.16 51.04
CA ALA A 8 -17.22 -0.21 49.93
C ALA A 8 -16.36 1.04 50.26
N PRO A 9 -16.03 1.89 49.28
CA PRO A 9 -14.79 2.68 49.27
C PRO A 9 -14.93 4.05 49.96
N ARG A 10 -13.81 4.52 50.54
CA ARG A 10 -13.67 5.91 51.02
C ARG A 10 -13.25 6.83 49.88
N SER A 11 -14.06 7.87 49.68
CA SER A 11 -13.72 9.09 48.97
C SER A 11 -12.66 9.88 49.74
N SER A 12 -11.60 10.33 49.05
CA SER A 12 -10.80 11.46 49.53
C SER A 12 -10.52 12.41 48.37
N SER A 13 -11.22 13.53 48.41
CA SER A 13 -10.87 14.77 47.72
C SER A 13 -9.52 15.27 48.19
N TYR A 14 -8.57 15.43 47.27
CA TYR A 14 -7.41 16.30 47.46
C TYR A 14 -7.38 17.33 46.33
N HIS A 15 -7.84 18.54 46.65
CA HIS A 15 -7.35 19.73 46.00
C HIS A 15 -5.95 20.00 46.51
N CYS A 16 -4.97 20.08 45.60
CA CYS A 16 -3.71 20.77 45.84
C CYS A 16 -3.41 21.62 44.61
N GLY A 17 -3.66 22.92 44.74
CA GLY A 17 -3.07 23.92 43.87
C GLY A 17 -1.68 24.24 44.38
N CYS A 18 -0.69 24.18 43.50
CA CYS A 18 0.50 25.00 43.57
C CYS A 18 1.12 25.06 42.17
N ASP A 19 0.96 26.21 41.54
CA ASP A 19 1.88 26.74 40.54
C ASP A 19 3.32 26.60 41.04
N ARG A 20 4.17 25.92 40.26
CA ARG A 20 5.59 26.27 40.16
C ARG A 20 6.18 25.69 38.88
N GLN A 21 6.77 26.61 38.13
CA GLN A 21 7.55 26.43 36.92
C GLN A 21 8.48 25.22 37.02
N VAL A 22 8.34 24.27 36.10
CA VAL A 22 9.37 23.28 35.79
C VAL A 22 9.83 23.54 34.37
N SER A 23 10.78 24.46 34.25
CA SER A 23 11.67 24.54 33.09
C SER A 23 12.70 23.42 33.21
N THR A 24 12.50 22.30 32.51
CA THR A 24 13.53 21.26 32.39
C THR A 24 13.60 20.70 30.97
N SER A 25 14.69 21.08 30.30
CA SER A 25 15.52 20.25 29.40
C SER A 25 14.91 19.55 28.17
N ALA A 26 13.62 19.62 27.89
CA ALA A 26 13.03 19.06 26.67
C ALA A 26 13.11 20.02 25.46
N ASP A 27 13.20 21.33 25.70
CA ASP A 27 13.18 22.36 24.65
C ASP A 27 14.52 22.59 23.94
N ARG A 28 15.58 21.84 24.29
CA ARG A 28 16.93 22.03 23.74
C ARG A 28 17.39 20.98 22.72
N VAL A 29 16.55 20.01 22.34
CA VAL A 29 16.94 18.95 21.38
C VAL A 29 16.17 19.02 20.05
N VAL A 30 15.19 19.92 19.88
CA VAL A 30 14.36 19.99 18.65
C VAL A 30 14.66 21.23 17.80
N ALA A 31 15.94 21.59 17.67
CA ALA A 31 16.37 22.76 16.89
C ALA A 31 17.08 22.42 15.56
N GLN A 32 17.00 21.17 15.06
CA GLN A 32 17.92 20.71 14.01
C GLN A 32 17.30 20.28 12.66
N TYR A 33 16.06 20.65 12.34
CA TYR A 33 15.53 20.45 10.99
C TYR A 33 14.75 21.66 10.47
N ARG A 34 15.49 22.75 10.16
CA ARG A 34 15.02 23.78 9.23
C ARG A 34 15.49 23.43 7.82
N GLY A 35 14.92 22.39 7.21
CA GLY A 35 15.24 22.02 5.83
C GLY A 35 14.47 22.90 4.84
N THR A 36 15.17 23.72 4.06
CA THR A 36 14.62 24.40 2.88
C THR A 36 14.48 23.41 1.71
N MET A 37 13.72 23.76 0.66
CA MET A 37 13.66 22.93 -0.56
C MET A 37 15.03 22.75 -1.25
N GLU A 38 16.04 23.56 -0.91
CA GLU A 38 17.42 23.46 -1.40
C GLU A 38 18.16 22.18 -0.95
N GLU A 39 17.78 21.58 0.19
CA GLU A 39 18.44 20.37 0.71
C GLU A 39 17.82 19.06 0.17
N MET A 40 17.03 19.11 -0.90
CA MET A 40 16.57 17.90 -1.60
C MET A 40 17.78 17.23 -2.26
N ARG A 41 18.18 16.03 -1.79
CA ARG A 41 19.22 15.23 -2.45
C ARG A 41 18.84 15.00 -3.91
N GLN A 42 19.82 15.24 -4.78
CA GLN A 42 19.77 15.27 -6.24
C GLN A 42 19.16 14.04 -6.93
N PRO A 43 18.70 14.18 -8.19
CA PRO A 43 18.84 15.35 -9.07
C PRO A 43 17.47 15.86 -9.51
N LEU A 44 16.87 16.75 -8.73
CA LEU A 44 15.99 17.75 -9.31
C LEU A 44 16.82 19.03 -9.33
N ASP A 45 17.11 19.55 -10.52
CA ASP A 45 17.68 20.89 -10.67
C ASP A 45 16.66 21.89 -10.12
N VAL A 46 16.73 22.18 -8.83
CA VAL A 46 15.86 23.14 -8.15
C VAL A 46 16.65 24.42 -7.93
N VAL A 47 16.12 25.53 -8.42
CA VAL A 47 16.72 26.86 -8.28
C VAL A 47 15.72 27.78 -7.60
N ARG A 48 16.13 28.45 -6.53
CA ARG A 48 15.33 29.49 -5.89
C ARG A 48 15.28 30.74 -6.77
N ASP A 49 14.08 31.27 -6.99
CA ASP A 49 13.84 32.50 -7.77
C ASP A 49 13.70 33.67 -6.80
N ASP A 50 14.83 34.22 -6.35
CA ASP A 50 14.86 35.30 -5.35
C ASP A 50 14.15 36.57 -5.82
N GLN A 51 14.08 36.79 -7.14
CA GLN A 51 13.37 37.93 -7.72
C GLN A 51 11.85 37.84 -7.55
N GLN A 52 11.29 36.63 -7.46
CA GLN A 52 9.85 36.42 -7.24
C GLN A 52 9.53 36.03 -5.79
N SER A 53 10.55 35.81 -4.97
CA SER A 53 10.38 35.44 -3.57
C SER A 53 10.15 36.69 -2.72
N THR A 54 9.34 36.53 -1.67
CA THR A 54 9.10 37.54 -0.65
C THR A 54 9.48 36.97 0.71
N GLU A 55 9.37 37.76 1.79
CA GLU A 55 9.61 37.29 3.16
C GLU A 55 8.76 36.07 3.54
N HIS A 56 7.53 35.98 2.99
CA HIS A 56 6.56 34.95 3.37
C HIS A 56 6.30 33.92 2.28
N GLU A 57 6.69 34.21 1.03
CA GLU A 57 6.49 33.34 -0.12
C GLU A 57 7.82 33.01 -0.78
N SER A 58 8.18 31.73 -0.82
CA SER A 58 9.36 31.27 -1.55
C SER A 58 8.96 30.72 -2.91
N VAL A 59 9.69 31.12 -3.95
CA VAL A 59 9.46 30.65 -5.33
C VAL A 59 10.65 29.81 -5.78
N PHE A 60 10.37 28.60 -6.25
CA PHE A 60 11.36 27.67 -6.77
C PHE A 60 11.05 27.31 -8.22
N ARG A 61 12.10 27.06 -9.00
CA ARG A 61 12.06 26.52 -10.36
C ARG A 61 12.63 25.12 -10.33
N ALA A 62 11.95 24.16 -10.90
CA ALA A 62 12.37 22.77 -10.89
C ALA A 62 12.13 22.12 -12.25
N ASN A 63 12.93 21.10 -12.58
CA ASN A 63 12.64 20.21 -13.70
C ASN A 63 11.68 19.10 -13.24
N LEU A 64 10.38 19.40 -13.18
CA LEU A 64 9.34 18.39 -12.93
C LEU A 64 8.61 18.11 -14.24
N ALA A 65 8.66 16.85 -14.67
CA ALA A 65 8.14 16.42 -15.97
C ALA A 65 6.62 16.24 -15.97
N ASP A 66 6.05 15.72 -14.87
CA ASP A 66 4.66 15.29 -14.82
C ASP A 66 4.03 15.39 -13.41
N GLU A 67 2.76 14.97 -13.30
CA GLU A 67 2.04 14.94 -12.02
C GLU A 67 2.67 13.97 -11.00
N ASN A 68 3.30 12.87 -11.43
CA ASN A 68 3.90 11.90 -10.53
C ASN A 68 5.12 12.49 -9.82
N ALA A 69 6.00 13.15 -10.57
CA ALA A 69 7.15 13.87 -10.03
C ALA A 69 6.71 14.95 -9.04
N VAL A 70 5.61 15.65 -9.32
CA VAL A 70 5.05 16.64 -8.39
C VAL A 70 4.52 15.97 -7.13
N ASN A 71 3.77 14.87 -7.23
CA ASN A 71 3.23 14.17 -6.06
C ASN A 71 4.36 13.62 -5.16
N GLU A 72 5.45 13.11 -5.73
CA GLU A 72 6.63 12.65 -5.00
C GLU A 72 7.37 13.81 -4.29
N CYS A 73 7.56 14.92 -5.00
CA CYS A 73 8.10 16.15 -4.41
C CYS A 73 7.23 16.63 -3.24
N MET A 74 5.90 16.62 -3.41
CA MET A 74 4.97 17.01 -2.35
C MET A 74 4.96 16.04 -1.17
N GLU A 75 5.12 14.74 -1.38
CA GLU A 75 5.23 13.75 -0.30
C GLU A 75 6.48 14.03 0.55
N THR A 76 7.62 14.22 -0.11
CA THR A 76 8.89 14.57 0.55
C THR A 76 8.77 15.88 1.31
N TYR A 77 8.17 16.89 0.69
CA TYR A 77 7.94 18.18 1.32
C TYR A 77 7.02 18.09 2.54
N SER A 78 5.93 17.31 2.46
CA SER A 78 4.99 17.09 3.57
C SER A 78 5.67 16.50 4.80
N VAL A 79 6.53 15.51 4.60
CA VAL A 79 7.27 14.83 5.68
C VAL A 79 8.29 15.79 6.30
N ARG A 80 9.00 16.58 5.48
CA ARG A 80 10.01 17.52 5.98
C ARG A 80 9.40 18.67 6.78
N THR A 81 8.26 19.20 6.36
CA THR A 81 7.64 20.34 7.04
C THR A 81 6.64 19.93 8.11
N ASN A 82 6.45 18.62 8.35
CA ASN A 82 5.39 18.10 9.20
C ASN A 82 4.01 18.70 8.88
N THR A 83 3.74 18.95 7.59
CA THR A 83 2.48 19.55 7.14
C THR A 83 1.70 18.56 6.30
N SER A 84 0.44 18.35 6.70
CA SER A 84 -0.53 17.65 5.87
C SER A 84 -1.19 18.60 4.89
N TRP A 85 -1.25 18.20 3.62
CA TRP A 85 -1.74 19.03 2.53
C TRP A 85 -3.03 18.45 1.91
N ILE A 86 -3.99 19.34 1.64
CA ILE A 86 -5.24 19.04 0.93
C ILE A 86 -5.17 19.69 -0.44
N VAL A 87 -5.43 18.92 -1.48
CA VAL A 87 -5.53 19.42 -2.85
C VAL A 87 -6.75 20.33 -2.96
N TRP A 88 -6.53 21.56 -3.43
CA TRP A 88 -7.53 22.59 -3.59
C TRP A 88 -8.12 22.62 -4.98
N ARG A 89 -7.26 22.62 -5.99
CA ARG A 89 -7.60 22.73 -7.41
C ARG A 89 -6.58 21.89 -8.18
N VAL A 90 -7.09 21.20 -9.19
CA VAL A 90 -6.30 20.58 -10.25
C VAL A 90 -6.76 21.21 -11.55
N GLN A 91 -5.83 21.69 -12.34
CA GLN A 91 -6.02 22.13 -13.71
C GLN A 91 -4.92 21.45 -14.53
N SER A 92 -5.24 20.35 -15.19
CA SER A 92 -4.40 19.81 -16.25
C SER A 92 -4.88 20.41 -17.57
N VAL A 93 -3.96 20.97 -18.36
CA VAL A 93 -4.23 21.28 -19.77
C VAL A 93 -3.38 20.33 -20.57
N GLY A 94 -3.99 19.23 -21.00
CA GLY A 94 -3.31 18.22 -21.80
C GLY A 94 -4.22 17.03 -22.04
N LYS A 95 -5.03 17.12 -23.11
CA LYS A 95 -5.53 15.93 -23.79
C LYS A 95 -4.30 15.23 -24.36
N VAL A 96 -3.87 14.14 -23.74
CA VAL A 96 -2.82 13.29 -24.29
C VAL A 96 -3.49 12.36 -25.28
N TRP A 97 -3.30 12.62 -26.57
CA TRP A 97 -3.70 11.69 -27.62
C TRP A 97 -2.54 10.75 -27.89
N THR A 98 -2.72 9.47 -27.60
CA THR A 98 -1.78 8.43 -28.03
C THR A 98 -2.23 7.92 -29.39
N CYS A 99 -1.41 8.14 -30.42
CA CYS A 99 -1.63 7.62 -31.75
C CYS A 99 -0.81 6.33 -31.92
N SER A 100 -1.49 5.21 -32.12
CA SER A 100 -0.88 3.92 -32.41
C SER A 100 -1.31 3.44 -33.79
N LYS A 101 -0.37 2.94 -34.60
CA LYS A 101 -0.70 2.26 -35.86
C LYS A 101 -1.51 1.01 -35.53
N ALA A 102 -2.77 0.98 -35.96
CA ALA A 102 -3.65 -0.14 -35.64
C ALA A 102 -3.31 -1.39 -36.47
N THR A 103 -2.78 -1.23 -37.68
CA THR A 103 -2.38 -2.31 -38.60
C THR A 103 -1.35 -1.83 -39.65
N PRO A 104 -0.71 -2.74 -40.42
CA PRO A 104 0.24 -2.38 -41.48
C PRO A 104 -0.36 -1.60 -42.66
N LEU A 105 -1.70 -1.56 -42.76
CA LEU A 105 -2.44 -0.84 -43.81
C LEU A 105 -3.14 0.36 -43.17
N ALA A 106 -2.41 1.48 -43.13
CA ALA A 106 -2.85 2.88 -43.13
C ALA A 106 -3.94 3.42 -42.18
N ASP A 107 -4.40 2.69 -41.15
CA ASP A 107 -5.32 3.25 -40.17
C ASP A 107 -4.61 3.69 -38.88
N TYR A 108 -4.64 5.00 -38.60
CA TYR A 108 -4.20 5.58 -37.33
C TYR A 108 -5.38 5.64 -36.35
N ALA A 109 -5.24 4.99 -35.20
CA ALA A 109 -6.20 5.09 -34.12
C ALA A 109 -5.64 6.01 -33.02
N CYS A 110 -6.35 7.10 -32.75
CA CYS A 110 -6.07 7.98 -31.63
C CYS A 110 -7.04 7.66 -30.48
N THR A 111 -6.51 7.27 -29.32
CA THR A 111 -7.32 6.94 -28.14
C THR A 111 -7.22 8.04 -27.08
N ASP A 112 -8.36 8.40 -26.50
CA ASP A 112 -8.44 9.22 -25.29
C ASP A 112 -8.41 8.33 -24.04
N GLY A 113 -7.37 8.50 -23.23
CA GLY A 113 -7.19 7.77 -21.97
C GLY A 113 -8.28 8.03 -20.93
N ALA A 114 -9.06 9.12 -21.04
CA ALA A 114 -10.09 9.46 -20.07
C ALA A 114 -11.48 8.87 -20.40
N THR A 115 -11.82 8.64 -21.68
CA THR A 115 -13.17 8.22 -22.08
C THR A 115 -13.25 6.88 -22.83
N LYS A 116 -12.12 6.26 -23.21
CA LYS A 116 -12.09 5.08 -24.10
C LYS A 116 -12.89 5.26 -25.41
N SER A 117 -13.06 6.50 -25.86
CA SER A 117 -13.63 6.77 -27.17
C SER A 117 -12.54 6.62 -28.25
N VAL A 118 -12.86 5.89 -29.31
CA VAL A 118 -11.97 5.65 -30.46
C VAL A 118 -12.49 6.48 -31.62
N VAL A 119 -11.63 7.32 -32.21
CA VAL A 119 -11.93 7.97 -33.49
C VAL A 119 -11.05 7.32 -34.55
N SER A 120 -11.67 6.59 -35.47
CA SER A 120 -11.01 6.03 -36.66
C SER A 120 -11.18 6.99 -37.83
N TRP A 121 -10.12 7.16 -38.61
CA TRP A 121 -10.12 7.94 -39.84
C TRP A 121 -9.74 7.03 -41.00
N HIS A 122 -10.51 7.05 -42.09
CA HIS A 122 -10.12 6.41 -43.35
C HIS A 122 -9.45 7.45 -44.24
N ALA A 123 -8.29 7.09 -44.80
CA ALA A 123 -7.65 7.92 -45.82
C ALA A 123 -8.61 8.12 -47.01
N PRO A 124 -8.69 9.31 -47.64
CA PRO A 124 -9.48 9.50 -48.84
C PRO A 124 -8.93 8.60 -49.94
N SER A 125 -9.81 7.84 -50.60
CA SER A 125 -9.47 6.94 -51.70
C SER A 125 -8.75 7.70 -52.81
N GLN A 126 -7.44 7.51 -52.94
CA GLN A 126 -6.73 7.84 -54.17
C GLN A 126 -7.19 6.86 -55.26
N THR A 127 -7.71 7.44 -56.33
CA THR A 127 -8.12 6.80 -57.56
C THR A 127 -6.94 6.05 -58.17
N ILE A 128 -6.97 4.72 -58.16
CA ILE A 128 -6.12 3.82 -58.97
C ILE A 128 -6.96 3.49 -60.21
N VAL A 129 -6.69 4.08 -61.36
CA VAL A 129 -5.75 3.59 -62.39
C VAL A 129 -5.99 2.12 -62.71
N GLN A 130 -6.89 1.88 -63.66
CA GLN A 130 -6.80 0.72 -64.54
C GLN A 130 -5.47 0.81 -65.31
N HIS A 131 -4.51 -0.07 -65.03
CA HIS A 131 -3.88 -0.95 -66.03
C HIS A 131 -2.53 -1.53 -65.55
N TYR A 132 -2.33 -2.79 -65.93
CA TYR A 132 -1.09 -3.57 -66.05
C TYR A 132 -0.49 -4.24 -64.80
N HIS A 133 -0.80 -5.54 -64.72
CA HIS A 133 0.12 -6.61 -64.36
C HIS A 133 1.38 -6.59 -65.23
N ASN A 134 2.58 -6.64 -64.63
CA ASN A 134 3.52 -7.78 -64.69
C ASN A 134 4.99 -7.41 -64.42
N LEU A 135 5.64 -8.32 -63.67
CA LEU A 135 7.06 -8.74 -63.74
C LEU A 135 8.16 -7.98 -62.96
N HIS A 136 8.88 -8.81 -62.19
CA HIS A 136 10.29 -8.83 -61.82
C HIS A 136 10.87 -7.96 -60.68
N ASP A 137 11.48 -8.70 -59.75
CA ASP A 137 12.75 -8.49 -59.01
C ASP A 137 12.99 -7.27 -58.12
N GLY A 138 13.40 -7.59 -56.89
CA GLY A 138 14.66 -7.11 -56.35
C GLY A 138 14.72 -5.71 -55.73
N MET A 139 14.77 -5.68 -54.39
CA MET A 139 15.49 -4.73 -53.51
C MET A 139 15.76 -3.29 -54.02
N ALA A 140 15.13 -2.30 -53.37
CA ALA A 140 15.80 -1.33 -52.47
C ALA A 140 15.06 0.02 -52.37
N ALA A 141 15.06 0.56 -51.14
CA ALA A 141 14.90 1.96 -50.76
C ALA A 141 13.54 2.64 -51.00
N GLU A 142 12.63 2.52 -50.01
CA GLU A 142 11.59 3.54 -49.80
C GLU A 142 12.03 4.49 -48.68
N ALA A 143 12.08 5.78 -49.04
CA ALA A 143 12.31 6.92 -48.17
C ALA A 143 11.24 7.02 -47.06
N PRO A 144 11.54 7.63 -45.90
CA PRO A 144 10.52 7.90 -44.92
C PRO A 144 9.58 8.99 -45.47
N LEU A 145 8.33 8.61 -45.74
CA LEU A 145 7.23 9.55 -45.96
C LEU A 145 7.03 10.37 -44.68
N GLU A 146 7.44 11.63 -44.74
CA GLU A 146 7.21 12.64 -43.70
C GLU A 146 5.71 12.77 -43.41
N CYS A 147 5.38 12.86 -42.12
CA CYS A 147 4.04 13.15 -41.64
C CYS A 147 3.61 14.54 -42.18
N PRO A 148 2.36 14.74 -42.67
CA PRO A 148 1.96 16.03 -43.21
C PRO A 148 1.93 17.07 -42.08
N SER A 149 3.00 17.84 -41.94
CA SER A 149 3.21 18.86 -40.90
C SER A 149 2.47 20.17 -41.19
N GLN A 150 1.38 20.14 -41.95
CA GLN A 150 0.84 21.35 -42.60
C GLN A 150 -0.67 21.59 -42.42
N MET A 151 -1.29 21.08 -41.36
CA MET A 151 -2.68 21.43 -41.00
C MET A 151 -2.90 21.73 -39.51
N CYS A 152 -1.86 22.16 -38.80
CA CYS A 152 -1.96 22.58 -37.40
C CYS A 152 -1.62 24.06 -37.21
N ASP A 153 -1.93 24.92 -38.19
CA ASP A 153 -1.82 26.37 -38.01
C ASP A 153 -3.19 27.04 -38.17
N ASN A 154 -3.39 28.04 -37.31
CA ASN A 154 -4.51 28.98 -37.25
C ASN A 154 -5.74 28.54 -36.46
N HIS A 155 -5.59 28.49 -35.13
CA HIS A 155 -6.54 29.18 -34.27
C HIS A 155 -5.78 30.14 -33.35
N SER A 156 -6.05 31.43 -33.51
CA SER A 156 -5.60 32.50 -32.65
C SER A 156 -6.22 32.32 -31.25
N TYR A 157 -5.56 31.58 -30.37
CA TYR A 157 -5.91 31.56 -28.95
C TYR A 157 -5.23 32.73 -28.26
N GLY A 158 -6.03 33.74 -27.88
CA GLY A 158 -5.58 34.83 -27.03
C GLY A 158 -4.87 34.30 -25.78
N ALA A 159 -3.75 34.94 -25.41
CA ALA A 159 -2.89 34.81 -24.22
C ALA A 159 -3.25 33.79 -23.10
N HIS A 160 -3.57 32.55 -23.43
CA HIS A 160 -3.69 31.48 -22.46
C HIS A 160 -2.30 30.94 -22.21
N THR A 161 -1.80 31.14 -20.99
CA THR A 161 -0.56 30.54 -20.51
C THR A 161 -0.63 29.04 -20.78
N MET A 162 0.20 28.51 -21.68
CA MET A 162 0.23 27.07 -22.01
C MET A 162 0.80 26.29 -20.83
N MET A 163 -0.10 25.81 -19.98
CA MET A 163 0.19 25.18 -18.70
C MET A 163 -0.12 23.69 -18.79
N ALA A 164 0.90 22.82 -18.80
CA ALA A 164 0.68 21.38 -18.83
C ALA A 164 -0.06 20.90 -17.57
N PHE A 165 0.29 21.49 -16.42
CA PHE A 165 -0.22 21.07 -15.12
C PHE A 165 -0.24 22.24 -14.14
N HIS A 166 -1.28 22.30 -13.31
CA HIS A 166 -1.40 23.25 -12.23
C HIS A 166 -2.18 22.61 -11.08
N LYS A 167 -1.56 22.57 -9.90
CA LYS A 167 -2.18 22.01 -8.71
C LYS A 167 -1.81 22.86 -7.50
N ILE A 168 -2.82 23.13 -6.67
CA ILE A 168 -2.67 23.92 -5.46
C ILE A 168 -2.99 23.04 -4.26
N TRP A 169 -2.13 23.07 -3.26
CA TRP A 169 -2.29 22.43 -1.97
C TRP A 169 -2.44 23.48 -0.89
N HIS A 170 -3.39 23.29 0.02
CA HIS A 170 -3.45 24.06 1.26
C HIS A 170 -3.13 23.17 2.44
N CYS A 171 -2.61 23.77 3.51
CA CYS A 171 -2.50 23.10 4.79
C CYS A 171 -3.86 22.50 5.18
N GLN A 172 -3.83 21.33 5.80
CA GLN A 172 -5.03 20.69 6.30
C GLN A 172 -5.82 21.63 7.20
N HIS A 173 -5.21 22.52 7.98
CA HIS A 173 -5.92 23.46 8.85
C HIS A 173 -6.52 24.69 8.16
N HIS A 174 -6.53 24.75 6.82
CA HIS A 174 -7.23 25.78 6.05
C HIS A 174 -8.75 25.70 6.26
N THR A 175 -9.44 26.81 6.05
CA THR A 175 -10.92 26.93 6.15
C THR A 175 -11.70 26.11 5.13
N LYS A 176 -11.02 25.49 4.16
CA LYS A 176 -11.70 24.83 3.03
C LYS A 176 -12.37 23.55 3.50
N ASN A 177 -13.62 23.36 3.09
CA ASN A 177 -14.48 22.23 3.47
C ASN A 177 -14.70 22.14 4.99
N LYS A 178 -14.54 23.25 5.72
CA LYS A 178 -14.65 23.29 7.18
C LYS A 178 -15.41 24.54 7.63
N LYS A 179 -16.50 24.33 8.37
CA LYS A 179 -17.33 25.42 8.90
C LYS A 179 -16.72 26.03 10.17
N SER A 180 -16.29 25.18 11.11
CA SER A 180 -15.61 25.55 12.36
C SER A 180 -15.05 24.28 13.02
N GLY A 181 -14.13 24.41 13.97
CA GLY A 181 -13.59 23.29 14.78
C GLY A 181 -12.06 23.25 14.87
N PRO A 182 -11.49 22.30 15.64
CA PRO A 182 -10.05 22.25 15.96
C PRO A 182 -9.17 22.02 14.72
N ARG A 183 -9.75 21.50 13.63
CA ARG A 183 -9.06 21.33 12.34
C ARG A 183 -9.15 22.55 11.43
N ASN A 184 -9.69 23.68 11.88
CA ASN A 184 -9.78 24.93 11.12
C ASN A 184 -9.06 26.04 11.89
N ALA A 185 -7.75 26.16 11.67
CA ALA A 185 -6.92 27.19 12.30
C ALA A 185 -6.85 28.48 11.45
N LYS A 186 -7.69 28.61 10.41
CA LYS A 186 -7.59 29.67 9.40
C LYS A 186 -6.16 29.80 8.85
N CYS A 187 -5.50 28.66 8.65
CA CYS A 187 -4.12 28.59 8.17
C CYS A 187 -4.03 29.03 6.71
N MET A 188 -3.07 29.90 6.39
CA MET A 188 -2.87 30.47 5.05
C MET A 188 -1.80 29.73 4.24
N ALA A 189 -1.06 28.83 4.87
CA ALA A 189 -0.01 28.06 4.21
C ALA A 189 -0.55 27.28 3.00
N LYS A 190 0.15 27.42 1.87
CA LYS A 190 -0.20 26.82 0.59
C LYS A 190 1.04 26.50 -0.24
N VAL A 191 0.93 25.50 -1.09
CA VAL A 191 1.88 25.20 -2.16
C VAL A 191 1.14 25.27 -3.49
N ASP A 192 1.64 26.04 -4.44
CA ASP A 192 1.12 26.16 -5.80
C ASP A 192 2.18 25.67 -6.77
N VAL A 193 1.92 24.56 -7.45
CA VAL A 193 2.83 23.97 -8.45
C VAL A 193 2.24 24.11 -9.83
N LYS A 194 3.06 24.62 -10.74
CA LYS A 194 2.72 24.98 -12.11
C LYS A 194 3.78 24.45 -13.06
N ILE A 195 3.42 23.53 -13.95
CA ILE A 195 4.30 23.05 -15.03
C ILE A 195 3.90 23.72 -16.33
N LYS A 196 4.84 24.42 -16.96
CA LYS A 196 4.66 25.04 -18.28
C LYS A 196 4.94 24.03 -19.39
N VAL A 197 4.16 24.11 -20.48
CA VAL A 197 4.50 23.39 -21.71
C VAL A 197 5.77 24.02 -22.30
N VAL A 198 6.75 23.19 -22.62
CA VAL A 198 8.00 23.66 -23.24
C VAL A 198 7.81 23.70 -24.75
N THR A 199 7.67 24.90 -25.29
CA THR A 199 7.54 25.23 -26.70
C THR A 199 8.62 26.22 -27.11
N PHE A 200 8.82 26.44 -28.41
CA PHE A 200 9.76 27.45 -28.91
C PHE A 200 9.48 28.84 -28.31
N ASP A 201 8.22 29.27 -28.33
CA ASP A 201 7.84 30.60 -27.82
C ASP A 201 7.94 30.76 -26.31
N THR A 202 7.75 29.66 -25.56
CA THR A 202 7.92 29.69 -24.10
C THR A 202 9.38 29.67 -23.71
N LYS A 203 10.23 28.91 -24.44
CA LYS A 203 11.69 28.97 -24.31
C LYS A 203 12.23 30.37 -24.61
N ARG A 204 11.73 31.04 -25.65
CA ARG A 204 12.14 32.41 -25.98
C ARG A 204 11.85 33.42 -24.86
N ARG A 205 10.77 33.21 -24.09
CA ARG A 205 10.27 34.17 -23.08
C ARG A 205 10.71 33.89 -21.65
N ASP A 206 11.04 32.64 -21.30
CA ASP A 206 11.40 32.26 -19.93
C ASP A 206 12.87 31.81 -19.85
N LYS A 207 13.70 32.59 -19.14
CA LYS A 207 15.14 32.31 -18.93
C LYS A 207 15.40 30.92 -18.31
N TYR A 208 14.46 30.40 -17.51
CA TYR A 208 14.60 29.12 -16.85
C TYR A 208 14.38 27.93 -17.80
N LEU A 209 13.72 28.15 -18.93
CA LEU A 209 13.52 27.16 -20.00
C LEU A 209 14.66 27.13 -21.04
N GLN A 210 15.55 28.13 -21.02
CA GLN A 210 16.68 28.26 -21.94
C GLN A 210 17.95 27.53 -21.47
N ARG A 211 17.93 26.98 -20.25
CA ARG A 211 19.02 26.21 -19.69
C ARG A 211 19.20 24.88 -20.42
N GLU A 212 20.38 24.27 -20.28
CA GLU A 212 20.68 22.93 -20.79
C GLU A 212 19.65 21.91 -20.30
N VAL A 213 19.32 21.97 -19.00
CA VAL A 213 18.17 21.27 -18.41
C VAL A 213 17.05 22.28 -18.13
N PRO A 214 15.92 22.24 -18.86
CA PRO A 214 14.85 23.23 -18.72
C PRO A 214 14.08 23.05 -17.41
N LEU A 215 13.94 24.12 -16.64
CA LEU A 215 13.17 24.13 -15.38
C LEU A 215 11.72 24.52 -15.66
N SER A 216 10.94 23.55 -16.14
CA SER A 216 9.56 23.73 -16.60
C SER A 216 8.56 24.03 -15.48
N ALA A 217 8.87 23.64 -14.24
CA ALA A 217 8.00 23.79 -13.10
C ALA A 217 8.32 25.03 -12.27
N MET A 218 7.27 25.71 -11.83
CA MET A 218 7.31 26.78 -10.85
C MET A 218 6.54 26.31 -9.61
N ILE A 219 7.20 26.35 -8.45
CA ILE A 219 6.66 25.97 -7.15
C ILE A 219 6.64 27.23 -6.30
N ARG A 220 5.46 27.67 -5.86
CA ARG A 220 5.29 28.78 -4.92
C ARG A 220 4.82 28.27 -3.59
N ILE A 221 5.48 28.68 -2.52
CA ILE A 221 5.23 28.18 -1.18
C ILE A 221 5.01 29.34 -0.24
N ASP A 222 3.81 29.41 0.36
CA ASP A 222 3.52 30.27 1.50
C ASP A 222 3.67 29.43 2.78
N HIS A 223 4.63 29.79 3.61
CA HIS A 223 4.97 29.04 4.83
C HIS A 223 4.22 29.53 6.08
N ARG A 224 3.25 30.44 5.94
CA ARG A 224 2.56 31.02 7.10
C ARG A 224 1.56 30.06 7.71
N HIS A 225 2.05 29.30 8.68
CA HIS A 225 1.26 28.46 9.56
C HIS A 225 0.76 29.28 10.76
N SER A 226 -0.54 29.19 11.05
CA SER A 226 -1.17 29.78 12.24
C SER A 226 -1.23 28.81 13.43
N HIS A 227 -0.56 27.67 13.32
CA HIS A 227 -0.55 26.58 14.28
C HIS A 227 0.79 25.86 14.27
N SER A 228 1.09 25.09 15.33
CA SER A 228 2.27 24.24 15.35
C SER A 228 2.14 23.09 14.33
N THR A 229 3.22 22.82 13.61
CA THR A 229 3.38 21.68 12.70
C THR A 229 4.10 20.50 13.37
N ASP A 230 4.79 20.73 14.47
CA ASP A 230 5.64 19.72 15.13
C ASP A 230 4.95 19.03 16.32
N SER A 231 3.69 19.37 16.59
CA SER A 231 2.92 18.69 17.64
C SER A 231 2.51 17.28 17.22
N SER A 232 2.34 16.38 18.20
CA SER A 232 1.82 15.02 17.94
C SER A 232 0.46 15.04 17.23
N ASP A 233 -0.37 16.05 17.49
CA ASP A 233 -1.64 16.26 16.79
C ASP A 233 -1.47 16.62 15.32
N ALA A 234 -0.45 17.41 14.96
CA ALA A 234 -0.12 17.72 13.57
C ALA A 234 0.47 16.49 12.86
N LEU A 235 1.39 15.78 13.52
CA LEU A 235 2.04 14.57 13.00
C LEU A 235 1.04 13.44 12.71
N ARG A 236 0.01 13.28 13.56
CA ARG A 236 -1.07 12.29 13.36
C ARG A 236 -1.93 12.55 12.12
N LEU A 237 -1.89 13.76 11.58
CA LEU A 237 -2.68 14.16 10.41
C LEU A 237 -1.92 14.02 9.09
N LEU A 238 -0.62 13.67 9.15
CA LEU A 238 0.20 13.45 7.97
C LEU A 238 -0.34 12.30 7.12
N ARG A 239 -0.16 12.44 5.81
CA ARG A 239 -0.44 11.35 4.88
C ARG A 239 0.67 10.32 5.00
N SER A 240 0.26 9.05 5.07
CA SER A 240 1.19 7.93 5.08
C SER A 240 2.00 7.88 3.79
N THR A 241 3.30 7.64 3.96
CA THR A 241 4.25 7.61 2.85
C THR A 241 4.03 6.40 1.94
N ARG A 242 4.48 6.49 0.69
CA ARG A 242 4.46 5.39 -0.28
C ARG A 242 5.27 4.20 0.22
N SER A 243 6.43 4.44 0.82
CA SER A 243 7.28 3.40 1.41
C SER A 243 6.58 2.67 2.56
N THR A 244 5.91 3.41 3.45
CA THR A 244 5.10 2.84 4.54
C THR A 244 3.95 2.03 3.97
N ARG A 245 3.22 2.56 2.98
CA ARG A 245 2.14 1.84 2.31
C ARG A 245 2.63 0.54 1.68
N GLN A 246 3.75 0.55 0.96
CA GLN A 246 4.36 -0.64 0.36
C GLN A 246 4.74 -1.68 1.42
N THR A 247 5.26 -1.23 2.56
CA THR A 247 5.58 -2.11 3.70
C THR A 247 4.33 -2.85 4.21
N PHE A 248 3.20 -2.15 4.34
CA PHE A 248 1.92 -2.78 4.70
C PHE A 248 1.39 -3.72 3.61
N LEU A 249 1.50 -3.36 2.33
CA LEU A 249 1.12 -4.25 1.23
C LEU A 249 1.93 -5.55 1.25
N ARG A 250 3.22 -5.49 1.61
CA ARG A 250 4.05 -6.67 1.83
C ARG A 250 3.50 -7.52 2.98
N TYR A 251 3.20 -6.94 4.14
CA TYR A 251 2.60 -7.67 5.26
C TYR A 251 1.31 -8.41 4.85
N PHE A 252 0.47 -7.78 4.03
CA PHE A 252 -0.75 -8.42 3.53
C PHE A 252 -0.45 -9.58 2.57
N SER A 253 0.51 -9.42 1.66
CA SER A 253 0.94 -10.51 0.76
C SER A 253 1.51 -11.72 1.50
N GLU A 254 2.17 -11.48 2.64
CA GLU A 254 2.68 -12.53 3.53
C GLU A 254 1.54 -13.26 4.28
N GLY A 255 0.32 -12.69 4.29
CA GLY A 255 -0.88 -13.28 4.87
C GLY A 255 -1.27 -12.69 6.22
N MET A 256 -0.67 -11.57 6.65
CA MET A 256 -1.03 -10.92 7.91
C MET A 256 -2.37 -10.21 7.79
N THR A 257 -3.20 -10.35 8.82
CA THR A 257 -4.40 -9.52 8.97
C THR A 257 -4.03 -8.04 9.21
N PRO A 258 -4.92 -7.08 8.96
CA PRO A 258 -4.67 -5.66 9.28
C PRO A 258 -4.22 -5.42 10.71
N SER A 259 -4.80 -6.15 11.67
CA SER A 259 -4.46 -6.04 13.08
C SER A 259 -3.06 -6.55 13.38
N GLU A 260 -2.68 -7.71 12.83
CA GLU A 260 -1.34 -8.28 12.99
C GLU A 260 -0.27 -7.43 12.32
N ALA A 261 -0.54 -6.99 11.08
CA ALA A 261 0.36 -6.10 10.33
C ALA A 261 0.63 -4.81 11.12
N ARG A 262 -0.40 -4.22 11.73
CA ARG A 262 -0.24 -3.05 12.61
C ARG A 262 0.60 -3.34 13.84
N ARG A 263 0.27 -4.41 14.57
CA ARG A 263 0.99 -4.79 15.78
C ARG A 263 2.47 -5.05 15.50
N LEU A 264 2.77 -5.75 14.41
CA LEU A 264 4.15 -5.98 13.96
C LEU A 264 4.85 -4.66 13.60
N HIS A 265 4.17 -3.78 12.85
CA HIS A 265 4.73 -2.50 12.42
C HIS A 265 5.01 -1.56 13.62
N GLU A 266 4.06 -1.43 14.53
CA GLU A 266 4.20 -0.66 15.77
C GLU A 266 5.33 -1.23 16.65
N SER A 267 5.45 -2.56 16.75
CA SER A 267 6.55 -3.21 17.46
C SER A 267 7.91 -2.89 16.83
N LYS A 268 8.04 -2.94 15.50
CA LYS A 268 9.28 -2.56 14.80
C LYS A 268 9.64 -1.10 15.04
N LEU A 269 8.68 -0.20 14.87
CA LEU A 269 8.90 1.25 15.08
C LEU A 269 9.31 1.57 16.52
N SER A 270 8.76 0.85 17.50
CA SER A 270 9.09 1.04 18.92
C SER A 270 10.54 0.71 19.25
N MET A 271 11.16 -0.19 18.48
CA MET A 271 12.56 -0.61 18.64
C MET A 271 13.56 0.30 17.93
N GLU A 272 13.09 1.22 17.09
CA GLU A 272 13.94 2.17 16.39
C GLU A 272 14.23 3.42 17.23
N ASP A 273 15.33 4.11 16.91
CA ASP A 273 15.64 5.42 17.51
C ASP A 273 14.47 6.40 17.29
N GLY A 274 14.05 7.05 18.37
CA GLY A 274 12.90 7.95 18.37
C GLY A 274 11.53 7.26 18.27
N GLY A 275 11.44 5.97 18.63
CA GLY A 275 10.22 5.16 18.54
C GLY A 275 8.92 5.87 18.96
N PRO A 276 8.83 6.50 20.15
CA PRO A 276 7.61 7.21 20.57
C PRO A 276 7.16 8.31 19.60
N ALA A 277 8.09 9.08 19.01
CA ALA A 277 7.78 10.11 18.04
C ALA A 277 7.32 9.50 16.69
N LYS A 278 7.96 8.41 16.26
CA LYS A 278 7.59 7.69 15.04
C LYS A 278 6.19 7.07 15.13
N LEU A 279 5.82 6.56 16.30
CA LEU A 279 4.48 6.02 16.56
C LEU A 279 3.39 7.10 16.47
N ALA A 280 3.68 8.34 16.85
CA ALA A 280 2.74 9.46 16.73
C ALA A 280 2.63 10.01 15.29
N ASN A 281 3.59 9.70 14.42
CA ASN A 281 3.67 10.22 13.07
C ASN A 281 2.88 9.36 12.08
N ALA A 282 1.75 9.85 11.56
CA ALA A 282 0.91 9.11 10.62
C ALA A 282 1.54 8.88 9.24
N ALA A 283 2.61 9.60 8.92
CA ALA A 283 3.42 9.36 7.72
C ALA A 283 4.12 8.00 7.77
N LEU A 284 4.52 7.58 8.98
CA LEU A 284 5.30 6.36 9.28
C LEU A 284 4.45 5.27 9.96
N ASN A 285 3.56 5.67 10.87
CA ASN A 285 2.63 4.81 11.60
C ASN A 285 1.17 5.16 11.22
N PRO A 286 0.64 4.59 10.13
CA PRO A 286 -0.68 4.93 9.63
C PRO A 286 -1.78 4.61 10.64
N PRO A 287 -2.84 5.44 10.75
CA PRO A 287 -3.94 5.16 11.65
C PRO A 287 -4.70 3.89 11.20
N GLN A 288 -5.34 3.22 12.15
CA GLN A 288 -6.05 1.95 11.92
C GLN A 288 -6.97 1.99 10.69
N ARG A 289 -7.78 3.04 10.57
CA ARG A 289 -8.71 3.20 9.44
C ARG A 289 -8.00 3.17 8.08
N THR A 290 -6.82 3.77 7.98
CA THR A 290 -6.02 3.79 6.75
C THR A 290 -5.51 2.39 6.42
N VAL A 291 -4.99 1.65 7.40
CA VAL A 291 -4.49 0.29 7.19
C VAL A 291 -5.61 -0.65 6.74
N TYR A 292 -6.78 -0.57 7.38
CA TYR A 292 -7.93 -1.38 6.99
C TYR A 292 -8.43 -1.04 5.57
N HIS A 293 -8.43 0.25 5.20
CA HIS A 293 -8.77 0.66 3.85
C HIS A 293 -7.74 0.16 2.83
N TRP A 294 -6.44 0.22 3.13
CA TRP A 294 -5.42 -0.35 2.24
C TRP A 294 -5.59 -1.85 2.06
N HIS A 295 -5.91 -2.57 3.14
CA HIS A 295 -6.19 -3.99 3.07
C HIS A 295 -7.45 -4.27 2.22
N SER A 296 -8.51 -3.47 2.34
CA SER A 296 -9.70 -3.66 1.50
C SER A 296 -9.40 -3.45 0.02
N VAL A 297 -8.70 -2.36 -0.32
CA VAL A 297 -8.28 -2.07 -1.70
C VAL A 297 -7.32 -3.11 -2.24
N TRP A 298 -6.36 -3.57 -1.42
CA TRP A 298 -5.44 -4.64 -1.79
C TRP A 298 -6.18 -5.95 -2.03
N ARG A 299 -7.13 -6.30 -1.17
CA ARG A 299 -7.95 -7.50 -1.33
C ARG A 299 -8.79 -7.45 -2.60
N GLU A 300 -9.40 -6.31 -2.88
CA GLU A 300 -10.17 -6.10 -4.12
C GLU A 300 -9.27 -6.21 -5.35
N ALA A 301 -8.08 -5.61 -5.33
CA ALA A 301 -7.15 -5.66 -6.47
C ALA A 301 -6.53 -7.04 -6.70
N CYS A 302 -6.29 -7.84 -5.64
CA CYS A 302 -5.68 -9.15 -5.76
C CYS A 302 -6.68 -10.29 -5.98
N PHE A 303 -7.94 -10.09 -5.62
CA PHE A 303 -8.94 -11.16 -5.57
C PHE A 303 -10.31 -10.74 -6.12
N ASP A 304 -10.43 -9.60 -6.80
CA ASP A 304 -11.66 -9.06 -7.38
C ASP A 304 -12.86 -9.00 -6.40
N GLY A 305 -12.57 -8.84 -5.11
CA GLY A 305 -13.59 -8.86 -4.06
C GLY A 305 -14.24 -10.24 -3.83
N THR A 306 -13.77 -11.29 -4.51
CA THR A 306 -14.28 -12.65 -4.35
C THR A 306 -13.79 -13.29 -3.04
N HIS A 307 -14.59 -14.24 -2.55
CA HIS A 307 -14.23 -15.04 -1.39
C HIS A 307 -13.02 -15.93 -1.74
N ILE A 308 -11.89 -15.68 -1.09
CA ILE A 308 -10.68 -16.51 -1.24
C ILE A 308 -10.95 -17.83 -0.54
N ASP A 309 -10.85 -18.95 -1.26
CA ASP A 309 -10.75 -20.26 -0.60
C ASP A 309 -9.37 -20.35 0.08
N PRO A 310 -9.31 -20.33 1.43
CA PRO A 310 -8.04 -20.35 2.15
C PRO A 310 -7.23 -21.63 1.86
N VAL A 311 -7.90 -22.74 1.51
CA VAL A 311 -7.24 -24.00 1.19
C VAL A 311 -6.52 -23.89 -0.16
N LEU A 312 -7.10 -23.23 -1.17
CA LEU A 312 -6.45 -23.01 -2.47
C LEU A 312 -5.19 -22.16 -2.30
N LYS A 313 -5.29 -21.08 -1.53
CA LYS A 313 -4.12 -20.22 -1.29
C LYS A 313 -3.04 -20.92 -0.46
N LEU A 314 -3.42 -21.81 0.44
CA LEU A 314 -2.48 -22.61 1.20
C LEU A 314 -1.70 -23.56 0.30
N GLU A 315 -2.36 -24.24 -0.63
CA GLU A 315 -1.72 -25.15 -1.59
C GLU A 315 -0.66 -24.45 -2.44
N GLU A 316 -0.93 -23.23 -2.92
CA GLU A 316 0.08 -22.42 -3.63
C GLU A 316 1.33 -22.15 -2.78
N LYS A 317 1.18 -22.08 -1.45
CA LYS A 317 2.28 -21.78 -0.51
C LYS A 317 2.95 -23.04 0.07
N VAL A 318 2.46 -24.26 -0.22
CA VAL A 318 3.01 -25.52 0.36
C VAL A 318 4.51 -25.64 0.10
N SER A 319 4.96 -25.40 -1.14
CA SER A 319 6.39 -25.48 -1.51
C SER A 319 7.27 -24.50 -0.73
N LEU A 320 6.75 -23.31 -0.44
CA LEU A 320 7.46 -22.30 0.34
C LEU A 320 7.63 -22.73 1.80
N TYR A 321 6.59 -23.29 2.41
CA TYR A 321 6.67 -23.80 3.78
C TYR A 321 7.56 -25.04 3.88
N ALA A 322 7.53 -25.91 2.87
CA ALA A 322 8.41 -27.06 2.79
C ALA A 322 9.90 -26.64 2.75
N ALA A 323 10.23 -25.57 2.01
CA ALA A 323 11.58 -24.99 1.99
C ALA A 323 12.01 -24.43 3.36
N GLN A 324 11.06 -24.00 4.20
CA GLN A 324 11.30 -23.58 5.58
C GLN A 324 11.32 -24.75 6.59
N GLY A 325 11.16 -26.00 6.11
CA GLY A 325 11.16 -27.20 6.94
C GLY A 325 9.79 -27.59 7.51
N THR A 326 8.73 -26.85 7.21
CA THR A 326 7.37 -27.17 7.65
C THR A 326 6.65 -27.99 6.60
N ASN A 327 6.20 -29.20 6.95
CA ASN A 327 5.41 -30.02 6.06
C ASN A 327 3.93 -29.66 6.21
N ILE A 328 3.28 -29.36 5.09
CA ILE A 328 1.84 -29.11 5.02
C ILE A 328 1.23 -30.08 4.03
N SER A 329 0.29 -30.88 4.51
CA SER A 329 -0.49 -31.80 3.68
C SER A 329 -1.95 -31.33 3.65
N VAL A 330 -2.57 -31.38 2.47
CA VAL A 330 -3.93 -30.88 2.26
C VAL A 330 -4.76 -31.98 1.62
N THR A 331 -6.01 -32.13 2.06
CA THR A 331 -7.01 -32.96 1.40
C THR A 331 -8.29 -32.16 1.24
N ARG A 332 -8.75 -32.04 0.00
CA ARG A 332 -10.14 -31.69 -0.29
C ARG A 332 -10.90 -32.98 -0.42
N GLY A 333 -11.89 -33.21 0.45
CA GLY A 333 -12.64 -34.45 0.43
C GLY A 333 -13.28 -34.68 -0.94
N GLY A 334 -12.98 -35.83 -1.54
CA GLY A 334 -13.55 -36.20 -2.85
C GLY A 334 -15.04 -36.52 -2.76
N SER A 335 -15.45 -37.30 -1.75
CA SER A 335 -16.82 -37.79 -1.54
C SER A 335 -17.49 -37.34 -0.24
N SER A 336 -16.73 -36.80 0.72
CA SER A 336 -17.23 -36.09 1.89
C SER A 336 -16.88 -34.62 1.71
N ALA A 337 -17.83 -33.71 1.91
CA ALA A 337 -17.63 -32.26 1.75
C ALA A 337 -16.70 -31.63 2.81
N CYS A 338 -15.86 -32.44 3.47
CA CYS A 338 -14.94 -32.05 4.51
C CYS A 338 -13.52 -31.95 3.96
N TRP A 339 -12.92 -30.79 4.13
CA TRP A 339 -11.50 -30.55 3.85
C TRP A 339 -10.71 -30.68 5.15
N ALA A 340 -9.44 -31.07 5.02
CA ALA A 340 -8.50 -31.12 6.13
C ALA A 340 -7.10 -30.68 5.68
N VAL A 341 -6.36 -30.10 6.62
CA VAL A 341 -4.97 -29.67 6.48
C VAL A 341 -4.21 -30.21 7.68
N VAL A 342 -3.04 -30.77 7.43
CA VAL A 342 -2.12 -31.27 8.44
C VAL A 342 -0.83 -30.46 8.36
N VAL A 343 -0.41 -29.92 9.51
CA VAL A 343 0.85 -29.17 9.65
C VAL A 343 1.76 -29.93 10.61
N VAL A 344 2.95 -30.28 10.12
CA VAL A 344 4.00 -30.95 10.90
C VAL A 344 5.32 -30.23 10.71
N THR A 345 5.82 -29.65 11.81
CA THR A 345 7.12 -28.99 11.88
C THR A 345 8.24 -30.00 12.19
N PRO A 346 9.53 -29.62 12.05
CA PRO A 346 10.64 -30.52 12.38
C PRO A 346 10.64 -30.99 13.84
N ILE A 347 10.19 -30.16 14.78
CA ILE A 347 10.11 -30.55 16.20
C ILE A 347 8.99 -31.57 16.44
N MET A 348 7.84 -31.41 15.78
CA MET A 348 6.72 -32.35 15.83
C MET A 348 7.10 -33.71 15.25
N ARG A 349 7.80 -33.72 14.10
CA ARG A 349 8.30 -34.96 13.47
C ARG A 349 9.26 -35.73 14.38
N ARG A 350 10.12 -35.04 15.14
CA ARG A 350 10.99 -35.70 16.13
C ARG A 350 10.18 -36.34 17.25
N ALA A 351 9.10 -35.70 17.68
CA ALA A 351 8.22 -36.21 18.71
C ALA A 351 7.49 -37.50 18.30
N HIS A 352 7.31 -37.76 16.99
CA HIS A 352 6.74 -39.02 16.49
C HIS A 352 7.55 -40.26 16.89
N ASN A 353 8.84 -40.11 17.15
CA ASN A 353 9.73 -41.21 17.55
C ASN A 353 9.74 -41.48 19.07
N LEU A 354 9.01 -40.70 19.87
CA LEU A 354 8.94 -40.91 21.31
C LEU A 354 8.07 -42.15 21.61
N ASP A 355 8.51 -43.00 22.54
CA ASP A 355 7.75 -44.18 22.95
C ASP A 355 6.35 -43.81 23.48
N LEU A 356 6.26 -42.71 24.23
CA LEU A 356 4.99 -42.19 24.76
C LEU A 356 4.03 -41.72 23.67
N ALA A 357 4.51 -41.32 22.49
CA ALA A 357 3.65 -40.96 21.36
C ALA A 357 2.91 -42.19 20.79
N ARG A 358 3.37 -43.40 21.11
CA ARG A 358 2.73 -44.67 20.74
C ARG A 358 1.68 -45.12 21.74
N GLU A 359 1.78 -44.64 22.98
CA GLU A 359 0.92 -45.05 24.09
C GLU A 359 -0.25 -44.09 24.29
N ILE A 360 0.05 -42.79 24.43
CA ILE A 360 -0.94 -41.79 24.82
C ILE A 360 -0.78 -40.52 23.97
N VAL A 361 -1.90 -40.12 23.38
CA VAL A 361 -2.04 -38.88 22.61
C VAL A 361 -3.17 -38.07 23.22
N PHE A 362 -2.87 -36.82 23.53
CA PHE A 362 -3.85 -35.84 23.94
C PHE A 362 -4.28 -35.06 22.71
N VAL A 363 -5.59 -34.87 22.56
CA VAL A 363 -6.19 -34.16 21.44
C VAL A 363 -6.90 -32.94 22.03
N ASP A 364 -6.42 -31.75 21.69
CA ASP A 364 -7.05 -30.49 22.09
C ASP A 364 -7.61 -29.79 20.86
N SER A 365 -8.91 -29.46 20.88
CA SER A 365 -9.61 -28.89 19.72
C SER A 365 -10.24 -27.57 20.09
N THR A 366 -9.93 -26.56 19.29
CA THR A 366 -10.54 -25.22 19.37
C THR A 366 -11.29 -24.94 18.07
N ALA A 367 -12.57 -24.58 18.16
CA ALA A 367 -13.35 -24.14 17.00
C ALA A 367 -13.26 -22.62 16.86
N SER A 368 -13.06 -22.15 15.63
CA SER A 368 -13.17 -20.73 15.31
C SER A 368 -14.65 -20.31 15.30
N CYS A 369 -14.95 -19.14 15.84
CA CYS A 369 -16.27 -18.50 15.74
C CYS A 369 -16.44 -17.67 14.45
N ASP A 370 -15.56 -17.84 13.46
CA ASP A 370 -15.65 -17.12 12.20
C ASP A 370 -16.59 -17.79 11.19
N THR A 371 -16.78 -17.12 10.05
CA THR A 371 -17.63 -17.59 8.95
C THR A 371 -17.15 -18.88 8.28
N THR A 372 -15.89 -19.29 8.51
CA THR A 372 -15.31 -20.50 7.89
C THR A 372 -15.61 -21.78 8.68
N LYS A 373 -16.11 -21.66 9.93
CA LYS A 373 -16.38 -22.80 10.83
C LYS A 373 -15.20 -23.77 10.91
N CYS A 374 -13.98 -23.24 10.93
CA CYS A 374 -12.77 -24.03 10.99
C CYS A 374 -12.50 -24.53 12.42
N THR A 375 -12.06 -25.77 12.56
CA THR A 375 -11.54 -26.33 13.81
C THR A 375 -10.04 -26.49 13.71
N VAL A 376 -9.31 -26.02 14.73
CA VAL A 376 -7.89 -26.30 14.92
C VAL A 376 -7.76 -27.33 16.04
N THR A 377 -7.23 -28.49 15.70
CA THR A 377 -6.96 -29.59 16.62
C THR A 377 -5.47 -29.79 16.75
N VAL A 378 -4.94 -29.70 17.97
CA VAL A 378 -3.54 -29.95 18.29
C VAL A 378 -3.43 -31.32 18.94
N GLU A 379 -2.57 -32.17 18.38
CA GLU A 379 -2.22 -33.45 18.98
C GLU A 379 -0.93 -33.30 19.78
N LEU A 380 -0.91 -33.84 21.00
CA LEU A 380 0.18 -33.71 21.94
C LEU A 380 0.54 -35.09 22.51
N THR A 381 1.81 -35.31 22.81
CA THR A 381 2.27 -36.42 23.66
C THR A 381 2.91 -35.87 24.93
N VAL A 382 2.90 -36.67 25.99
CA VAL A 382 3.53 -36.28 27.25
C VAL A 382 5.00 -36.65 27.23
N THR A 383 5.82 -35.76 27.78
CA THR A 383 7.23 -36.01 28.05
C THR A 383 7.55 -35.61 29.49
N LYS A 384 8.74 -35.95 29.98
CA LYS A 384 9.22 -35.49 31.29
C LYS A 384 9.31 -33.96 31.41
N ALA A 385 9.39 -33.25 30.28
CA ALA A 385 9.45 -31.79 30.22
C ALA A 385 8.07 -31.14 29.99
N GLY A 386 6.99 -31.93 29.90
CA GLY A 386 5.64 -31.47 29.59
C GLY A 386 5.09 -31.99 28.26
N ALA A 387 3.99 -31.41 27.81
CA ALA A 387 3.32 -31.79 26.56
C ALA A 387 4.08 -31.25 25.33
N VAL A 388 4.34 -32.12 24.36
CA VAL A 388 5.03 -31.79 23.10
C VAL A 388 4.09 -32.10 21.93
N PRO A 389 3.96 -31.19 20.94
CA PRO A 389 3.04 -31.41 19.83
C PRO A 389 3.53 -32.47 18.85
N LEU A 390 2.59 -33.28 18.35
CA LEU A 390 2.78 -34.28 17.29
C LEU A 390 2.30 -33.76 15.93
N ALA A 391 1.19 -33.03 15.89
CA ALA A 391 0.64 -32.44 14.67
C ALA A 391 -0.35 -31.32 15.01
N VAL A 392 -0.54 -30.41 14.06
CA VAL A 392 -1.68 -29.48 14.07
C VAL A 392 -2.57 -29.82 12.89
N LEU A 393 -3.83 -30.10 13.18
CA LEU A 393 -4.86 -30.44 12.22
C LEU A 393 -5.82 -29.27 12.10
N ILE A 394 -6.11 -28.85 10.88
CA ILE A 394 -7.06 -27.78 10.59
C ILE A 394 -8.12 -28.39 9.69
N HIS A 395 -9.35 -28.47 10.14
CA HIS A 395 -10.41 -29.17 9.42
C HIS A 395 -11.75 -28.47 9.53
N LYS A 396 -12.67 -28.87 8.66
CA LYS A 396 -14.03 -28.33 8.63
C LYS A 396 -14.80 -28.81 9.86
N GLU A 397 -15.20 -27.85 10.70
CA GLU A 397 -16.10 -27.97 11.86
C GLU A 397 -15.73 -29.06 12.89
N GLN A 398 -16.44 -29.13 14.02
CA GLN A 398 -16.24 -30.20 15.01
C GLN A 398 -17.14 -31.38 14.68
N SER A 399 -16.97 -31.97 13.50
CA SER A 399 -17.75 -33.13 13.04
C SER A 399 -16.90 -34.40 12.97
N THR A 400 -17.54 -35.56 13.08
CA THR A 400 -16.90 -36.86 12.92
C THR A 400 -16.17 -36.97 11.58
N ASP A 401 -16.78 -36.45 10.51
CA ASP A 401 -16.20 -36.47 9.16
C ASP A 401 -14.93 -35.60 9.07
N GLY A 402 -14.93 -34.42 9.70
CA GLY A 402 -13.77 -33.53 9.76
C GLY A 402 -12.57 -34.20 10.45
N TYR A 403 -12.81 -34.80 11.62
CA TYR A 403 -11.79 -35.56 12.34
C TYR A 403 -11.30 -36.78 11.57
N LEU A 404 -12.20 -37.56 10.96
CA LEU A 404 -11.82 -38.72 10.16
C LEU A 404 -10.95 -38.32 8.97
N ALA A 405 -11.29 -37.25 8.27
CA ALA A 405 -10.48 -36.71 7.18
C ALA A 405 -9.09 -36.27 7.66
N ALA A 406 -9.04 -35.53 8.77
CA ALA A 406 -7.79 -35.02 9.33
C ALA A 406 -6.85 -36.13 9.84
N PHE A 407 -7.37 -37.09 10.61
CA PHE A 407 -6.58 -38.21 11.12
C PHE A 407 -6.12 -39.14 10.00
N LYS A 408 -6.97 -39.38 9.00
CA LYS A 408 -6.60 -40.15 7.81
C LYS A 408 -5.45 -39.47 7.06
N LEU A 409 -5.57 -38.16 6.81
CA LEU A 409 -4.53 -37.38 6.15
C LEU A 409 -3.21 -37.39 6.93
N LEU A 410 -3.25 -37.23 8.26
CA LEU A 410 -2.07 -37.28 9.10
C LEU A 410 -1.36 -38.63 8.98
N LYS A 411 -2.12 -39.72 9.03
CA LYS A 411 -1.57 -41.08 8.95
C LYS A 411 -0.94 -41.36 7.59
N GLU A 412 -1.56 -40.91 6.52
CA GLU A 412 -1.04 -41.07 5.15
C GLU A 412 0.23 -40.23 4.93
N ALA A 413 0.24 -38.98 5.39
CA ALA A 413 1.39 -38.08 5.25
C ALA A 413 2.56 -38.41 6.20
N HIS A 414 2.25 -38.94 7.40
CA HIS A 414 3.22 -39.25 8.44
C HIS A 414 2.99 -40.66 9.03
N PRO A 415 3.38 -41.73 8.31
CA PRO A 415 3.12 -43.11 8.74
C PRO A 415 3.76 -43.49 10.07
N LEU A 416 4.87 -42.84 10.45
CA LEU A 416 5.55 -43.05 11.74
C LEU A 416 4.85 -42.36 12.91
N CYS A 417 3.87 -41.49 12.65
CA CYS A 417 3.05 -40.90 13.71
C CYS A 417 2.36 -42.02 14.50
N PHE A 418 2.28 -41.85 15.82
CA PHE A 418 1.77 -42.88 16.74
C PHE A 418 2.56 -44.20 16.71
N GLY A 419 3.85 -44.15 16.39
CA GLY A 419 4.73 -45.32 16.39
C GLY A 419 4.53 -46.28 15.24
N GLY A 420 3.87 -45.88 14.15
CA GLY A 420 3.63 -46.77 13.00
C GLY A 420 2.53 -47.80 13.22
N GLN A 421 1.70 -47.63 14.25
CA GLN A 421 0.61 -48.57 14.55
C GLN A 421 -0.39 -48.64 13.38
N PRO A 422 -0.77 -49.85 12.90
CA PRO A 422 -1.72 -50.01 11.80
C PRO A 422 -3.13 -49.55 12.20
N VAL A 423 -3.97 -49.17 11.23
CA VAL A 423 -5.38 -48.86 11.53
C VAL A 423 -6.07 -50.16 11.92
N ILE A 424 -6.48 -50.29 13.18
CA ILE A 424 -7.38 -51.35 13.59
C ILE A 424 -8.74 -51.03 12.97
N LYS A 425 -9.04 -51.59 11.80
CA LYS A 425 -10.41 -51.59 11.28
C LYS A 425 -11.23 -52.43 12.25
N LYS A 426 -11.96 -51.79 13.16
CA LYS A 426 -13.00 -52.48 13.92
C LYS A 426 -14.05 -52.94 12.91
N VAL A 427 -14.00 -54.21 12.53
CA VAL A 427 -15.12 -54.92 11.92
C VAL A 427 -16.26 -54.83 12.92
N GLY A 428 -17.36 -54.21 12.50
CA GLY A 428 -18.41 -53.74 13.39
C GLY A 428 -18.91 -54.80 14.36
N THR A 429 -18.78 -54.53 15.65
CA THR A 429 -19.67 -55.09 16.65
C THR A 429 -20.62 -53.96 17.02
N LYS A 430 -21.86 -54.09 16.53
CA LYS A 430 -22.98 -53.26 16.98
C LYS A 430 -23.07 -53.41 18.50
N LEU A 431 -23.12 -52.28 19.21
CA LEU A 431 -23.74 -52.17 20.52
C LEU A 431 -25.03 -51.37 20.34
#